data_AF-A0A116MV00-F1
#
_entry.id   AF-A0A116MV00-F1
#
_cell.length_a   1.000
_cell.length_b   1.000
_cell.length_c   1.000
_cell.angle_alpha   90.00
_cell.angle_beta   90.00
_cell.angle_gamma   90.00
#
_symmetry.space_group_name_H-M   'P 1'
#
loop_
_entity.id
_entity.type
_entity.pdbx_description
1 polymer ?
#
loop_
_entity_poly.entity_id
_entity_poly.type
_entity_poly.pdbx_seq_one_letter_code
_entity_poly.pdbx_strand_id
1 'polypeptide(L)'
;MKIEHVAIYTQDLEGMRNFFENYFNATSNQLYHNLKTSFKSYFLTFEDGVRLEIMTRDDVVDKPSQLNYLGLIHLAFSLGSEEAVDELTERLVAAGYLLLNGPRITGDGYYESCVLGFDDIQIELTV
;
A
#
# COMPACT_ATOMS: atom_id res chain seq x y z
N MET A 1 -7.47 10.45 20.40
CA MET A 1 -7.93 9.40 19.45
C MET A 1 -7.05 9.49 18.22
N LYS A 2 -6.63 8.36 17.63
CA LYS A 2 -5.76 8.29 16.45
C LYS A 2 -6.09 7.04 15.64
N ILE A 3 -5.76 7.03 14.35
CA ILE A 3 -5.74 5.80 13.55
C ILE A 3 -4.59 4.94 14.08
N GLU A 4 -4.86 3.68 14.43
CA GLU A 4 -3.83 2.77 14.92
C GLU A 4 -3.26 1.93 13.78
N HIS A 5 -4.14 1.37 12.95
CA HIS A 5 -3.79 0.69 11.72
C HIS A 5 -4.86 0.88 10.65
N VAL A 6 -4.47 0.61 9.40
CA VAL A 6 -5.37 0.34 8.27
C VAL A 6 -5.21 -1.13 7.90
N ALA A 7 -6.26 -1.79 7.42
CA ALA A 7 -6.21 -3.19 7.05
C ALA A 7 -6.62 -3.39 5.59
N ILE A 8 -5.91 -4.28 4.89
CA ILE A 8 -6.17 -4.63 3.48
C ILE A 8 -6.15 -6.15 3.30
N TYR A 9 -7.10 -6.66 2.50
CA TYR A 9 -7.08 -8.04 2.06
C TYR A 9 -6.21 -8.19 0.81
N THR A 10 -5.56 -9.34 0.68
CA THR A 10 -4.77 -9.76 -0.49
C THR A 10 -4.95 -11.26 -0.74
N GLN A 11 -4.83 -11.67 -2.00
CA GLN A 11 -4.80 -13.10 -2.35
C GLN A 11 -3.40 -13.71 -2.14
N ASP A 12 -2.34 -12.91 -2.28
CA ASP A 12 -0.95 -13.34 -2.05
C ASP A 12 -0.32 -12.55 -0.89
N LEU A 13 -0.47 -13.11 0.32
CA LEU A 13 0.01 -12.48 1.55
C LEU A 13 1.53 -12.27 1.56
N GLU A 14 2.33 -13.21 1.03
CA GLU A 14 3.79 -13.07 1.00
C GLU A 14 4.22 -12.08 -0.08
N GLY A 15 3.55 -12.08 -1.24
CA GLY A 15 3.77 -11.09 -2.29
C GLY A 15 3.52 -9.67 -1.80
N MET A 16 2.39 -9.45 -1.11
CA MET A 16 2.05 -8.16 -0.50
C MET A 16 3.07 -7.75 0.57
N ARG A 17 3.49 -8.68 1.43
CA ARG A 17 4.54 -8.41 2.44
C ARG A 17 5.84 -7.97 1.76
N ASN A 18 6.32 -8.74 0.79
CA ASN A 18 7.54 -8.45 0.06
C ASN A 18 7.47 -7.11 -0.67
N PHE A 19 6.31 -6.73 -1.21
CA PHE A 19 6.11 -5.43 -1.84
C PHE A 19 6.37 -4.28 -0.86
N PHE A 20 5.71 -4.28 0.30
CA PHE A 20 5.90 -3.21 1.27
C PHE A 20 7.28 -3.21 1.93
N GLU A 21 7.87 -4.38 2.19
CA GLU A 21 9.24 -4.48 2.72
C GLU A 21 10.29 -3.92 1.72
N ASN A 22 10.12 -4.15 0.42
CA ASN A 22 11.10 -3.73 -0.60
C ASN A 22 10.97 -2.28 -1.08
N TYR A 23 9.76 -1.73 -1.12
CA TYR A 23 9.50 -0.40 -1.69
C TYR A 23 9.23 0.67 -0.62
N PHE A 24 8.70 0.27 0.54
CA PHE A 24 8.25 1.21 1.58
C PHE A 24 8.98 1.03 2.91
N ASN A 25 10.09 0.27 2.92
CA ASN A 25 10.88 -0.02 4.12
C ASN A 25 10.05 -0.54 5.29
N ALA A 26 8.94 -1.23 5.00
CA ALA A 26 8.11 -1.81 6.04
C ALA A 26 8.87 -2.93 6.76
N THR A 27 8.56 -3.14 8.03
CA THR A 27 9.01 -4.31 8.79
C THR A 27 7.80 -5.13 9.19
N SER A 28 7.77 -6.40 8.80
CA SER A 28 6.72 -7.32 9.21
C SER A 28 6.95 -7.93 10.59
N ASN A 29 5.87 -8.22 11.31
CA ASN A 29 5.87 -9.13 12.45
C ASN A 29 5.90 -10.61 12.02
N GLN A 30 5.75 -11.52 12.98
CA GLN A 30 5.53 -12.94 12.73
C GLN A 30 4.11 -13.22 12.23
N LEU A 31 3.97 -14.23 11.38
CA LEU A 31 2.69 -14.65 10.81
C LEU A 31 1.69 -15.00 11.90
N TYR A 32 0.54 -14.34 11.91
CA TYR A 32 -0.64 -14.82 12.63
C TYR A 32 -1.44 -15.76 11.72
N HIS A 33 -1.91 -16.89 12.25
CA HIS A 33 -2.74 -17.84 11.53
C HIS A 33 -3.83 -18.42 12.42
N ASN A 34 -5.09 -18.15 12.07
CA ASN A 34 -6.25 -18.78 12.68
C ASN A 34 -6.64 -20.05 11.93
N LEU A 35 -6.26 -21.20 12.50
CA LEU A 35 -6.51 -22.53 11.92
C LEU A 35 -8.01 -22.88 11.74
N LYS A 36 -8.93 -22.14 12.38
CA LYS A 36 -10.38 -22.40 12.26
C LYS A 36 -11.02 -21.70 11.07
N THR A 37 -10.45 -20.59 10.60
CA THR A 37 -11.10 -19.68 9.64
C THR A 37 -10.22 -19.35 8.43
N SER A 38 -9.12 -20.07 8.24
CA SER A 38 -8.04 -19.81 7.26
C SER A 38 -7.42 -18.42 7.26
N PHE A 39 -7.85 -17.55 8.17
CA PHE A 39 -7.38 -16.18 8.28
C PHE A 39 -5.91 -16.14 8.65
N LYS A 40 -5.13 -15.38 7.88
CA LYS A 40 -3.72 -15.11 8.13
C LYS A 40 -3.48 -13.62 8.00
N SER A 41 -2.60 -13.09 8.84
CA SER A 41 -2.21 -11.68 8.72
C SER A 41 -0.79 -11.41 9.20
N TYR A 42 -0.27 -10.29 8.70
CA TYR A 42 0.90 -9.60 9.21
C TYR A 42 0.53 -8.17 9.58
N PHE A 43 1.20 -7.65 10.61
CA PHE A 43 1.29 -6.22 10.82
C PHE A 43 2.61 -5.72 10.28
N LEU A 44 2.53 -4.73 9.41
CA LEU A 44 3.64 -3.98 8.86
C LEU A 44 3.79 -2.67 9.63
N THR A 45 5.00 -2.42 10.13
CA THR A 45 5.37 -1.17 10.79
C THR A 45 6.30 -0.37 9.89
N PHE A 46 6.08 0.94 9.82
CA PHE A 46 6.95 1.91 9.14
C PHE A 46 7.80 2.67 10.18
N GLU A 47 8.55 3.69 9.76
CA GLU A 47 9.41 4.49 10.64
C GLU A 47 8.64 5.06 11.84
N ASP A 48 7.44 5.59 11.59
CA ASP A 48 6.53 6.02 12.64
C ASP A 48 5.05 5.86 12.23
N GLY A 49 4.15 6.28 13.14
CA GLY A 49 2.75 6.47 12.81
C GLY A 49 1.90 5.19 12.76
N VAL A 50 1.19 5.02 11.63
CA VAL A 50 0.11 4.05 11.44
C VAL A 50 0.66 2.73 10.92
N ARG A 51 0.17 1.61 11.45
CA ARG A 51 0.55 0.27 10.95
C ARG A 51 -0.36 -0.17 9.80
N LEU A 52 0.14 -1.04 8.93
CA LEU A 52 -0.67 -1.67 7.89
C LEU A 52 -0.87 -3.15 8.23
N GLU A 53 -2.10 -3.58 8.44
CA GLU A 53 -2.44 -5.00 8.53
C GLU A 53 -2.70 -5.53 7.11
N ILE A 54 -1.84 -6.44 6.66
CA ILE A 54 -2.08 -7.20 5.43
C ILE A 54 -2.65 -8.56 5.82
N MET A 55 -3.74 -8.97 5.19
CA MET A 55 -4.47 -10.16 5.59
C MET A 55 -5.01 -10.95 4.40
N THR A 56 -5.22 -12.25 4.60
CA THR A 56 -5.83 -13.12 3.60
C THR A 56 -6.76 -14.14 4.27
N ARG A 57 -7.77 -14.59 3.53
CA ARG A 57 -8.75 -15.61 3.92
C ARG A 57 -9.36 -16.22 2.67
N ASP A 58 -9.76 -17.49 2.73
CA ASP A 58 -10.19 -18.22 1.52
C ASP A 58 -11.49 -17.70 0.88
N ASP A 59 -12.29 -16.92 1.61
CA ASP A 59 -13.56 -16.35 1.14
C ASP A 59 -13.45 -14.87 0.73
N VAL A 60 -12.23 -14.32 0.62
CA VAL A 60 -12.00 -12.98 0.08
C VAL A 60 -12.41 -12.94 -1.39
N VAL A 61 -13.14 -11.90 -1.76
CA VAL A 61 -13.60 -11.64 -3.12
C VAL A 61 -12.79 -10.53 -3.76
N ASP A 62 -12.70 -10.56 -5.08
CA ASP A 62 -11.98 -9.55 -5.84
C ASP A 62 -12.63 -8.16 -5.69
N LYS A 63 -11.78 -7.12 -5.71
CA LYS A 63 -12.23 -5.72 -5.69
C LYS A 63 -12.93 -5.34 -6.99
N PRO A 64 -13.72 -4.25 -7.02
CA PRO A 64 -14.25 -3.69 -8.26
C PRO A 64 -13.14 -3.39 -9.28
N SER A 65 -13.46 -3.53 -10.56
CA SER A 65 -12.52 -3.18 -11.64
C SER A 65 -12.37 -1.67 -11.82
N GLN A 66 -13.29 -0.88 -11.28
CA GLN A 66 -13.27 0.58 -11.31
C GLN A 66 -12.29 1.11 -10.26
N LEU A 67 -11.53 2.15 -10.60
CA LEU A 67 -10.65 2.83 -9.64
C LEU A 67 -11.43 3.73 -8.67
N ASN A 68 -12.56 4.29 -9.13
CA ASN A 68 -13.39 5.18 -8.33
C ASN A 68 -14.64 4.43 -7.84
N TYR A 69 -14.62 3.97 -6.58
CA TYR A 69 -15.75 3.36 -5.89
C TYR A 69 -15.94 3.96 -4.48
N LEU A 70 -17.07 3.67 -3.83
CA LEU A 70 -17.32 4.16 -2.47
C LEU A 70 -16.50 3.35 -1.45
N GLY A 71 -15.77 4.02 -0.56
CA GLY A 71 -15.03 3.38 0.53
C GLY A 71 -13.59 3.86 0.65
N LEU A 72 -12.71 2.99 1.14
CA LEU A 72 -11.26 3.21 1.16
C LEU A 72 -10.71 3.06 -0.27
N ILE A 73 -10.04 4.10 -0.77
CA ILE A 73 -9.60 4.20 -2.17
C ILE A 73 -8.08 4.07 -2.34
N HIS A 74 -7.30 4.72 -1.47
CA HIS A 74 -5.84 4.70 -1.57
C HIS A 74 -5.17 4.73 -0.20
N LEU A 75 -3.86 4.50 -0.21
CA LEU A 75 -2.93 4.82 0.87
C LEU A 75 -1.94 5.89 0.37
N ALA A 76 -1.62 6.87 1.21
CA ALA A 76 -0.61 7.88 0.90
C ALA A 76 0.62 7.69 1.80
N PHE A 77 1.81 7.72 1.21
CA PHE A 77 3.09 7.63 1.92
C PHE A 77 3.89 8.93 1.73
N SER A 78 4.20 9.58 2.86
CA SER A 78 5.13 10.72 2.89
C SER A 78 6.56 10.20 2.86
N LEU A 79 7.37 10.73 1.94
CA LEU A 79 8.74 10.33 1.69
C LEU A 79 9.75 11.42 2.09
N GLY A 80 9.27 12.60 2.50
CA GLY A 80 10.08 13.68 3.04
C GLY A 80 10.71 14.63 2.02
N SER A 81 10.74 14.30 0.73
CA SER A 81 11.19 15.22 -0.34
C SER A 81 10.60 14.89 -1.72
N GLU A 82 10.57 15.88 -2.62
CA GLU A 82 10.11 15.71 -4.01
C GLU A 82 10.99 14.71 -4.77
N GLU A 83 12.30 14.73 -4.52
CA GLU A 83 13.25 13.80 -5.12
C GLU A 83 12.98 12.35 -4.70
N ALA A 84 12.62 12.12 -3.43
CA ALA A 84 12.27 10.78 -2.96
C ALA A 84 10.97 10.27 -3.61
N VAL A 85 10.01 11.17 -3.87
CA VAL A 85 8.80 10.85 -4.67
C VAL A 85 9.19 10.45 -6.08
N ASP A 86 10.03 11.22 -6.76
CA ASP A 86 10.47 10.92 -8.12
C ASP A 86 11.19 9.55 -8.19
N GLU A 87 12.17 9.33 -7.31
CA GLU A 87 12.97 8.10 -7.28
C GLU A 87 12.13 6.84 -7.01
N LEU A 88 11.24 6.89 -6.02
CA LEU A 88 10.40 5.73 -5.71
C LEU A 88 9.37 5.47 -6.81
N THR A 89 8.84 6.54 -7.44
CA THR A 89 7.94 6.42 -8.59
C THR A 89 8.63 5.69 -9.74
N GLU A 90 9.84 6.13 -10.12
CA GLU A 90 10.62 5.50 -11.19
C GLU A 90 10.94 4.03 -10.88
N ARG A 91 11.32 3.72 -9.64
CA ARG A 91 11.58 2.34 -9.20
C ARG A 91 10.35 1.44 -9.33
N LEU A 92 9.17 1.93 -8.94
CA LEU A 92 7.93 1.16 -9.04
C LEU A 92 7.52 0.94 -10.50
N VAL A 93 7.61 1.97 -11.34
CA VAL A 93 7.34 1.85 -12.78
C VAL A 93 8.31 0.89 -13.46
N ALA A 94 9.61 0.98 -13.15
CA ALA A 94 10.62 0.05 -13.67
C ALA A 94 10.39 -1.40 -13.23
N ALA A 95 9.75 -1.61 -12.07
CA ALA A 95 9.34 -2.92 -11.59
C ALA A 95 8.03 -3.44 -12.21
N GLY A 96 7.37 -2.63 -13.05
CA GLY A 96 6.16 -3.01 -13.80
C GLY A 96 4.83 -2.58 -13.18
N TYR A 97 4.86 -1.79 -12.10
CA TYR A 97 3.63 -1.22 -11.51
C TYR A 97 3.08 -0.08 -12.39
N LEU A 98 1.75 -0.01 -12.52
CA LEU A 98 1.11 0.95 -13.41
C LEU A 98 1.18 2.36 -12.82
N LEU A 99 1.73 3.31 -13.57
CA LEU A 99 1.64 4.74 -13.24
C LEU A 99 0.24 5.27 -13.59
N LEU A 100 -0.50 5.75 -12.60
CA LEU A 100 -1.77 6.44 -12.83
C LEU A 100 -1.54 7.92 -13.11
N ASN A 101 -0.70 8.56 -12.29
CA ASN A 101 -0.29 9.95 -12.45
C ASN A 101 1.18 10.11 -12.08
N GLY A 102 1.95 10.78 -12.93
CA GLY A 102 3.35 11.12 -12.63
C GLY A 102 3.48 12.18 -11.53
N PRO A 103 4.72 12.40 -11.03
CA PRO A 103 5.02 13.45 -10.07
C PRO A 103 4.52 14.82 -10.57
N ARG A 104 3.74 15.51 -9.74
CA ARG A 104 3.13 16.80 -10.05
C ARG A 104 2.70 17.52 -8.78
N ILE A 105 2.48 18.83 -8.89
CA ILE A 105 1.77 19.60 -7.85
C ILE A 105 0.26 19.45 -8.08
N THR A 106 -0.48 19.02 -7.06
CA THR A 106 -1.94 18.90 -7.09
C THR A 106 -2.65 20.25 -6.94
N GLY A 107 -3.96 20.26 -7.18
CA GLY A 107 -4.78 21.47 -6.99
C GLY A 107 -4.87 21.96 -5.53
N ASP A 108 -4.61 21.08 -4.57
CA ASP A 108 -4.54 21.38 -3.13
C ASP A 108 -3.10 21.54 -2.60
N GLY A 109 -2.08 21.48 -3.48
CA GLY A 109 -0.73 21.93 -3.19
C GLY A 109 0.26 20.86 -2.72
N TYR A 110 -0.07 19.58 -2.85
CA TYR A 110 0.86 18.48 -2.59
C TYR A 110 1.72 18.19 -3.81
N TYR A 111 3.02 17.95 -3.62
CA TYR A 111 3.83 17.30 -4.63
C TYR A 111 3.68 15.79 -4.48
N GLU A 112 3.06 15.15 -5.48
CA GLU A 112 2.75 13.72 -5.40
C GLU A 112 2.87 13.00 -6.75
N SER A 113 3.02 11.68 -6.68
CA SER A 113 2.72 10.75 -7.78
C SER A 113 1.71 9.70 -7.33
N CYS A 114 1.10 8.97 -8.28
CA CYS A 114 0.15 7.92 -7.97
C CYS A 114 0.36 6.68 -8.85
N VAL A 115 0.45 5.51 -8.22
CA VAL A 115 0.66 4.20 -8.88
C VAL A 115 -0.38 3.18 -8.43
N LEU A 116 -0.60 2.14 -9.24
CA LEU A 116 -1.21 0.89 -8.78
C LEU A 116 -0.10 -0.06 -8.33
N GLY A 117 -0.01 -0.24 -7.02
CA GLY A 117 0.91 -1.18 -6.38
C GLY A 117 0.42 -2.63 -6.48
N PHE A 118 0.92 -3.47 -5.57
CA PHE A 118 0.52 -4.88 -5.51
C PHE A 118 -0.99 -5.04 -5.30
N ASP A 119 -1.61 -6.05 -5.93
CA ASP A 119 -3.06 -6.25 -6.02
C ASP A 119 -3.86 -5.00 -6.45
N ASP A 120 -3.26 -4.17 -7.30
CA ASP A 120 -3.83 -2.92 -7.81
C ASP A 120 -4.30 -1.96 -6.69
N ILE A 121 -3.58 -1.94 -5.57
CA ILE A 121 -3.80 -0.95 -4.52
C ILE A 121 -3.32 0.41 -5.03
N GLN A 122 -4.20 1.41 -5.00
CA GLN A 122 -3.81 2.77 -5.33
C GLN A 122 -2.92 3.34 -4.22
N ILE A 123 -1.72 3.75 -4.58
CA ILE A 123 -0.74 4.33 -3.66
C ILE A 123 -0.34 5.71 -4.16
N GLU A 124 -0.50 6.70 -3.31
CA GLU A 124 0.02 8.04 -3.50
C GLU A 124 1.37 8.16 -2.78
N LEU A 125 2.36 8.71 -3.49
CA LEU A 125 3.67 9.04 -2.94
C LEU A 125 3.73 10.56 -2.84
N THR A 126 3.97 11.10 -1.64
CA THR A 126 3.96 12.54 -1.36
C THR A 126 5.18 12.95 -0.54
N VAL A 127 5.40 14.25 -0.42
CA VAL A 127 6.31 14.85 0.56
C VAL A 127 5.70 14.80 1.95
#